data_AF-C6A445-F1
#
_entry.id   AF-C6A445-F1
#
_cell.length_a   1.000
_cell.length_b   1.000
_cell.length_c   1.000
_cell.angle_alpha   90.00
_cell.angle_beta   90.00
_cell.angle_gamma   90.00
#
_symmetry.space_group_name_H-M   'P 1'
#
loop_
_entity.id
_entity.type
_entity.pdbx_description
1 polymer ?
#
loop_
_entity_poly.entity_id
_entity_poly.type
_entity_poly.pdbx_seq_one_letter_code
_entity_poly.pdbx_strand_id
1 'polypeptide(L)'
;MSRCPLCGEVIKWEDLVEQMLVVDNFQELLKDKDSFLSVLNSFAFKCPKCGEEFYGNNLNQNEASKVFELLNEFNGSIDYENNKVRLKLTNLLALDLMLEEWDKRVKNSR
;
A
#
# COMPACT_ATOMS: atom_id res chain seq x y z
N MET A 1 3.94 -9.09 2.34
CA MET A 1 2.51 -8.75 2.26
C MET A 1 2.04 -8.36 3.64
N SER A 2 1.40 -7.20 3.75
CA SER A 2 0.89 -6.71 5.02
C SER A 2 -0.19 -7.62 5.60
N ARG A 3 -0.20 -7.75 6.92
CA ARG A 3 -1.12 -8.61 7.68
C ARG A 3 -1.86 -7.79 8.71
N CYS A 4 -3.07 -8.23 9.03
CA CYS A 4 -3.80 -7.67 10.15
C CYS A 4 -3.04 -7.95 11.45
N PRO A 5 -2.75 -6.93 12.29
CA PRO A 5 -2.08 -7.15 13.57
C PRO A 5 -2.95 -7.91 14.58
N LEU A 6 -4.27 -8.01 14.34
CA LEU A 6 -5.22 -8.62 15.26
C LEU A 6 -5.56 -10.07 14.88
N CYS A 7 -5.95 -10.33 13.62
CA CYS A 7 -6.32 -11.67 13.18
C CYS A 7 -5.23 -12.40 12.37
N GLY A 8 -4.13 -11.72 12.00
CA GLY A 8 -3.01 -12.33 11.26
C GLY A 8 -3.25 -12.59 9.76
N GLU A 9 -4.47 -12.37 9.27
CA GLU A 9 -4.85 -12.52 7.87
C GLU A 9 -4.11 -11.54 6.95
N VAL A 10 -3.88 -11.96 5.71
CA VAL A 10 -3.25 -11.11 4.69
C VAL A 10 -4.25 -10.03 4.25
N ILE A 11 -3.78 -8.78 4.26
CA ILE A 11 -4.54 -7.63 3.79
C ILE A 11 -3.95 -7.18 2.47
N LYS A 12 -4.84 -6.89 1.51
CA LYS A 12 -4.44 -6.36 0.21
C LYS A 12 -4.20 -4.86 0.32
N TRP A 13 -3.14 -4.38 -0.32
CA TRP A 13 -2.81 -2.96 -0.37
C TRP A 13 -3.84 -2.13 -1.12
N GLU A 14 -4.46 -2.69 -2.18
CA GLU A 14 -5.58 -2.02 -2.84
C GLU A 14 -6.76 -1.76 -1.88
N ASP A 15 -7.10 -2.70 -1.00
CA ASP A 15 -8.20 -2.55 -0.03
C ASP A 15 -7.88 -1.47 1.03
N LEU A 16 -6.60 -1.30 1.39
CA LEU A 16 -6.16 -0.26 2.31
C LEU A 16 -6.18 1.12 1.65
N VAL A 17 -5.64 1.23 0.45
CA VAL A 17 -5.62 2.49 -0.29
C VAL A 17 -7.04 2.96 -0.59
N GLU A 18 -7.96 2.05 -0.96
CA GLU A 18 -9.38 2.38 -1.13
C GLU A 18 -10.01 3.02 0.12
N GLN A 19 -9.63 2.57 1.32
CA GLN A 19 -10.10 3.19 2.56
C GLN A 19 -9.55 4.61 2.74
N MET A 20 -8.32 4.88 2.30
CA MET A 20 -7.73 6.21 2.36
C MET A 20 -8.27 7.19 1.33
N LEU A 21 -8.95 6.73 0.27
CA LEU A 21 -9.54 7.61 -0.74
C LEU A 21 -10.63 8.52 -0.18
N VAL A 22 -11.15 8.23 1.02
CA VAL A 22 -12.09 9.10 1.75
C VAL A 22 -11.44 10.34 2.33
N VAL A 23 -10.10 10.39 2.39
CA VAL A 23 -9.36 11.54 2.90
C VAL A 23 -9.44 12.67 1.88
N ASP A 24 -9.97 13.82 2.30
CA ASP A 24 -9.96 15.04 1.51
C ASP A 24 -8.52 15.34 1.07
N ASN A 25 -8.33 15.52 -0.24
CA ASN A 25 -7.02 15.76 -0.88
C ASN A 25 -6.07 14.55 -0.96
N PHE A 26 -6.56 13.32 -1.08
CA PHE A 26 -5.71 12.15 -1.36
C PHE A 26 -4.76 12.35 -2.57
N GLN A 27 -5.21 13.06 -3.61
CA GLN A 27 -4.36 13.40 -4.78
C GLN A 27 -3.15 14.25 -4.41
N GLU A 28 -3.27 15.16 -3.44
CA GLU A 28 -2.13 15.96 -2.97
C GLU A 28 -1.15 15.11 -2.17
N LEU A 29 -1.63 14.12 -1.41
CA LEU A 29 -0.77 13.19 -0.69
C LEU A 29 0.14 12.39 -1.62
N LEU A 30 -0.31 12.09 -2.84
CA LEU A 30 0.51 11.36 -3.81
C LEU A 30 1.67 12.20 -4.38
N LYS A 31 1.72 13.51 -4.16
CA LYS A 31 2.84 14.36 -4.60
C LYS A 31 4.07 14.28 -3.69
N ASP A 32 3.89 13.88 -2.44
CA ASP A 32 4.95 13.86 -1.44
C ASP A 32 4.92 12.55 -0.64
N LYS A 33 6.02 11.78 -0.73
CA LYS A 33 6.12 10.45 -0.14
C LYS A 33 5.99 10.50 1.38
N ASP A 34 6.63 11.47 2.03
CA ASP A 34 6.63 11.58 3.49
C ASP A 34 5.24 11.96 4.01
N SER A 35 4.53 12.85 3.32
CA SER A 35 3.15 13.21 3.62
C SER A 35 2.22 12.01 3.49
N PHE A 36 2.33 11.23 2.41
CA PHE A 36 1.56 9.99 2.23
C PHE A 36 1.80 9.00 3.37
N LEU A 37 3.07 8.73 3.70
CA LEU A 37 3.43 7.78 4.76
C LEU A 37 2.99 8.26 6.15
N SER A 38 3.09 9.55 6.43
CA SER A 38 2.65 10.15 7.68
C SER A 38 1.14 9.98 7.89
N VAL A 39 0.34 10.27 6.84
CA VAL A 39 -1.11 10.08 6.88
C VAL A 39 -1.44 8.60 6.99
N LEU A 40 -0.82 7.73 6.19
CA LEU A 40 -1.02 6.29 6.24
C LEU A 40 -0.76 5.75 7.65
N ASN A 41 0.33 6.15 8.30
CA ASN A 41 0.68 5.68 9.64
C ASN A 41 -0.31 6.11 10.71
N SER A 42 -0.93 7.27 10.54
CA SER A 42 -1.92 7.82 11.48
C SER A 42 -3.36 7.39 11.15
N PHE A 43 -3.59 6.82 9.97
CA PHE A 43 -4.90 6.42 9.50
C PHE A 43 -5.39 5.16 10.23
N ALA A 44 -6.66 5.18 10.64
CA ALA A 44 -7.34 4.03 11.22
C ALA A 44 -7.96 3.19 10.10
N PHE A 45 -7.41 2.01 9.88
CA PHE A 45 -7.91 1.06 8.89
C PHE A 45 -8.86 0.08 9.54
N LYS A 46 -9.86 -0.36 8.79
CA LYS A 46 -10.70 -1.49 9.13
C LYS A 46 -10.24 -2.72 8.37
N CYS A 47 -9.98 -3.81 9.09
CA CYS A 47 -9.61 -5.07 8.45
C CYS A 47 -10.80 -5.62 7.64
N PRO A 48 -10.66 -5.90 6.33
CA PRO A 48 -11.74 -6.44 5.52
C PRO A 48 -12.08 -7.91 5.88
N LYS A 49 -11.30 -8.56 6.75
CA LYS A 49 -11.47 -9.96 7.15
C LYS A 49 -12.16 -10.12 8.50
N CYS A 50 -11.62 -9.51 9.56
CA CYS A 50 -12.21 -9.59 10.91
C CYS A 50 -13.11 -8.39 11.26
N GLY A 51 -13.04 -7.30 10.49
CA GLY A 51 -13.82 -6.08 10.75
C GLY A 51 -13.29 -5.20 11.88
N GLU A 52 -12.21 -5.59 12.55
CA GLU A 52 -11.60 -4.79 13.61
C GLU A 52 -10.76 -3.64 13.05
N GLU A 53 -10.61 -2.58 13.84
CA GLU A 53 -9.84 -1.39 13.49
C GLU A 53 -8.40 -1.46 13.99
N PHE A 54 -7.47 -0.98 13.19
CA PHE A 54 -6.05 -0.90 13.55
C PHE A 54 -5.38 0.29 12.87
N TYR A 55 -4.30 0.78 13.45
CA TYR A 55 -3.53 1.91 12.89
C TYR A 55 -2.52 1.46 11.84
N GLY A 56 -2.35 2.28 10.81
CA GLY A 56 -1.42 2.01 9.70
C GLY A 56 0.05 1.91 10.09
N ASN A 57 0.45 2.48 11.24
CA ASN A 57 1.80 2.30 11.78
C ASN A 57 2.17 0.83 12.07
N ASN A 58 1.19 -0.08 12.14
CA ASN A 58 1.40 -1.52 12.26
C ASN A 58 1.62 -2.23 10.91
N LEU A 59 1.49 -1.52 9.79
CA LEU A 59 1.75 -2.04 8.45
C LEU A 59 3.25 -2.04 8.14
N ASN A 60 3.66 -2.87 7.19
CA ASN A 60 5.04 -2.91 6.71
C ASN A 60 5.41 -1.61 5.96
N GLN A 61 6.32 -0.82 6.54
CA GLN A 61 6.71 0.49 6.03
C GLN A 61 7.47 0.43 4.70
N ASN A 62 8.24 -0.64 4.46
CA ASN A 62 8.93 -0.84 3.17
C ASN A 62 7.90 -1.08 2.06
N GLU A 63 6.85 -1.85 2.36
CA GLU A 63 5.75 -2.08 1.42
C GLU A 63 4.94 -0.81 1.19
N ALA A 64 4.63 -0.05 2.24
CA ALA A 64 3.93 1.23 2.12
C ALA A 64 4.66 2.22 1.18
N SER A 65 5.98 2.29 1.30
CA SER A 65 6.83 3.12 0.44
C SER A 65 6.74 2.73 -1.04
N LYS A 66 6.73 1.43 -1.32
CA LYS A 66 6.60 0.89 -2.69
C LYS A 66 5.19 1.09 -3.24
N VAL A 67 4.17 1.01 -2.39
CA VAL A 67 2.78 1.31 -2.79
C VAL A 67 2.65 2.75 -3.28
N PHE A 68 3.28 3.71 -2.60
CA PHE A 68 3.33 5.09 -3.07
C PHE A 68 3.95 5.20 -4.47
N GLU A 69 5.07 4.50 -4.71
CA GLU A 69 5.76 4.50 -6.01
C GLU A 69 4.87 3.92 -7.11
N LEU A 70 4.23 2.77 -6.84
CA LEU A 70 3.30 2.11 -7.78
C LEU A 70 2.08 2.98 -8.10
N LEU A 71 1.55 3.73 -7.13
CA LEU A 71 0.42 4.62 -7.37
C LEU A 71 0.79 5.77 -8.32
N ASN A 72 2.01 6.29 -8.21
CA ASN A 72 2.52 7.38 -9.03
C ASN A 72 3.02 6.94 -10.41
N GLU A 73 3.53 5.71 -10.54
CA GLU A 73 4.06 5.19 -11.81
C GLU A 73 2.95 4.98 -12.85
N PHE A 74 1.73 4.68 -12.39
CA PHE A 74 0.60 4.35 -13.25
C PHE A 74 -0.47 5.44 -13.21
N ASN A 75 -0.42 6.36 -14.17
CA ASN A 75 -1.48 7.34 -14.40
C ASN A 75 -2.83 6.63 -14.67
N GLY A 76 -3.87 6.96 -13.91
CA GLY A 76 -5.20 6.33 -14.01
C GLY A 76 -5.38 5.06 -13.16
N SER A 77 -4.46 4.80 -12.24
CA SER A 77 -4.51 3.70 -11.26
C SER A 77 -5.69 3.78 -10.27
N ILE A 78 -6.26 4.97 -10.09
CA ILE A 78 -7.36 5.24 -9.18
C ILE A 78 -8.57 5.78 -9.96
N ASP A 79 -9.72 5.18 -9.70
CA ASP A 79 -11.04 5.67 -10.06
C ASP A 79 -11.58 6.53 -8.92
N TYR A 80 -11.37 7.84 -9.01
CA TYR A 80 -11.80 8.79 -7.98
C TYR A 80 -13.32 8.97 -7.93
N GLU A 81 -14.04 8.67 -9.02
CA GLU A 81 -15.51 8.76 -9.03
C GLU A 81 -16.14 7.65 -8.19
N ASN A 82 -15.54 6.45 -8.23
CA ASN A 82 -16.04 5.28 -7.51
C ASN A 82 -15.27 4.97 -6.22
N ASN A 83 -14.26 5.77 -5.86
CA ASN A 83 -13.31 5.48 -4.78
C ASN A 83 -12.72 4.08 -4.87
N LYS A 84 -12.23 3.72 -6.07
CA LYS A 84 -11.69 2.38 -6.37
C LYS A 84 -10.27 2.42 -6.90
N VAL A 85 -9.44 1.51 -6.41
CA VAL A 85 -8.10 1.31 -6.95
C VAL A 85 -8.20 0.29 -8.08
N ARG A 86 -7.88 0.69 -9.31
CA ARG A 86 -7.92 -0.17 -10.50
C ARG A 86 -6.75 -1.15 -10.54
N LEU A 87 -5.63 -0.80 -9.91
CA LEU A 87 -4.44 -1.64 -9.85
C LEU A 87 -4.56 -2.74 -8.79
N LYS A 88 -4.02 -3.92 -9.13
CA LYS A 88 -3.73 -4.98 -8.14
C LYS A 88 -2.41 -4.68 -7.46
N LEU A 89 -2.40 -3.65 -6.60
CA LEU A 89 -1.20 -3.18 -5.89
C LEU A 89 -0.48 -4.31 -5.17
N THR A 90 -1.21 -5.21 -4.51
CA THR A 90 -0.60 -6.35 -3.80
C THR A 90 0.19 -7.27 -4.74
N ASN A 91 -0.31 -7.52 -5.95
CA ASN A 91 0.37 -8.36 -6.93
C ASN A 91 1.59 -7.66 -7.53
N LEU A 92 1.45 -6.37 -7.85
CA LEU A 92 2.56 -5.56 -8.38
C LEU A 92 3.70 -5.46 -7.36
N LEU A 93 3.36 -5.21 -6.10
CA LEU A 93 4.31 -5.19 -5.00
C LEU A 93 5.03 -6.53 -4.84
N ALA A 94 4.30 -7.65 -4.91
CA ALA A 94 4.92 -8.97 -4.83
C ALA A 94 5.91 -9.22 -5.97
N LEU A 95 5.56 -8.83 -7.21
CA LEU A 95 6.45 -8.92 -8.37
C LEU A 95 7.71 -8.08 -8.17
N ASP A 96 7.55 -6.83 -7.74
CA ASP A 96 8.66 -5.90 -7.52
C ASP A 96 9.63 -6.40 -6.44
N LEU A 97 9.10 -6.86 -5.29
CA LEU A 97 9.92 -7.45 -4.23
C LEU A 97 10.66 -8.72 -4.68
N MET A 98 10.01 -9.57 -5.49
CA MET A 98 10.65 -10.77 -6.04
C MET A 98 11.82 -10.41 -6.98
N LEU A 99 11.66 -9.37 -7.81
CA LEU A 99 12.71 -8.90 -8.71
C LEU A 99 13.90 -8.32 -7.93
N GLU A 100 13.64 -7.55 -6.87
CA GLU A 100 14.69 -7.05 -5.98
C GLU A 100 15.47 -8.17 -5.29
N GLU A 101 14.77 -9.19 -4.78
CA GLU A 101 15.43 -10.35 -4.17
C GLU A 101 16.28 -11.12 -5.18
N TRP A 102 15.79 -11.27 -6.42
CA TRP A 102 16.54 -11.92 -7.48
C TRP A 102 17.81 -11.14 -7.83
N ASP A 103 17.71 -9.83 -8.01
CA ASP A 103 18.86 -8.97 -8.30
C ASP A 103 19.91 -9.01 -7.18
N LYS A 104 19.49 -9.00 -5.91
CA LYS A 104 20.38 -9.19 -4.75
C LYS A 104 21.14 -10.52 -4.81
N ARG A 105 20.46 -11.63 -5.16
CA ARG A 105 21.10 -12.95 -5.28
C ARG A 105 22.12 -13.01 -6.41
N VAL A 106 21.78 -12.43 -7.57
CA VAL A 106 22.67 -12.43 -8.74
C VAL A 106 23.89 -11.55 -8.49
N LYS A 107 23.72 -10.37 -7.88
CA LYS A 107 24.83 -9.47 -7.55
C LYS A 107 25.77 -10.03 -6.50
N ASN A 108 25.25 -10.75 -5.50
CA ASN A 108 26.07 -11.41 -4.46
C ASN A 108 26.74 -12.71 -4.93
N SER A 109 26.40 -13.22 -6.12
CA SER A 109 27.00 -14.43 -6.71
C SER A 109 28.18 -14.12 -7.66
N ARG A 110 28.55 -12.85 -7.81
CA ARG A 110 29.75 -12.39 -8.53
C ARG A 110 30.79 -11.88 -7.54
#